data_AF-M0MEV2-F1
#
_entry.id   AF-M0MEV2-F1
#
_cell.length_a   1.000
_cell.length_b   1.000
_cell.length_c   1.000
_cell.angle_alpha   90.00
_cell.angle_beta   90.00
_cell.angle_gamma   90.00
#
_symmetry.space_group_name_H-M   'P 1'
#
loop_
_entity.id
_entity.type
_entity.pdbx_description
1 polymer ?
#
loop_
_entity_poly.entity_id
_entity_poly.type
_entity_poly.pdbx_seq_one_letter_code
_entity_poly.pdbx_strand_id
1 'polypeptide(L)'
;MSDIIERRVVEEWGDDQGRTEVQVSRNSNRDRYEVRLACYQENGRFANFAPHVAADEKTMQCVREAFEELAPVAREANEREKLADISELVDELGHERAMEVLSSTRDLEANIDRHDDAEDLGDTQVKVMEAIAEGVNDSKEMGDALEITEETARKHLRELWEAGYLTRVDDEMPYTYAVADPDEGSEAVVTDGGESKVK
;
A
#
# COMPACT_ATOMS: atom_id res chain seq x y z
N MET A 1 21.17 -9.92 -8.63
CA MET A 1 21.32 -8.87 -9.65
C MET A 1 19.94 -8.75 -10.28
N SER A 2 19.29 -7.59 -10.26
CA SER A 2 17.93 -7.46 -10.79
C SER A 2 17.97 -7.48 -12.31
N ASP A 3 17.24 -8.40 -12.93
CA ASP A 3 17.12 -8.44 -14.38
C ASP A 3 16.25 -7.28 -14.84
N ILE A 4 16.85 -6.38 -15.63
CA ILE A 4 16.17 -5.23 -16.24
C ILE A 4 15.62 -5.69 -17.58
N ILE A 5 14.31 -5.58 -17.76
CA ILE A 5 13.64 -5.99 -19.00
C ILE A 5 13.52 -4.82 -19.96
N GLU A 6 13.19 -3.64 -19.43
CA GLU A 6 12.99 -2.43 -20.24
C GLU A 6 13.40 -1.19 -19.44
N ARG A 7 13.83 -0.13 -20.15
CA ARG A 7 14.23 1.14 -19.52
C ARG A 7 13.98 2.35 -20.41
N ARG A 8 13.80 3.50 -19.76
CA ARG A 8 13.69 4.82 -20.39
C ARG A 8 14.58 5.80 -19.66
N VAL A 9 15.44 6.50 -20.38
CA VAL A 9 16.26 7.59 -19.82
C VAL A 9 15.37 8.83 -19.72
N VAL A 10 15.30 9.43 -18.53
CA VAL A 10 14.47 10.61 -18.26
C VAL A 10 15.31 11.88 -18.11
N GLU A 11 16.58 11.72 -17.76
CA GLU A 11 17.52 12.84 -17.58
C GLU A 11 18.95 12.33 -17.83
N GLU A 12 19.77 13.15 -18.48
CA GLU A 12 21.21 12.92 -18.68
C GLU A 12 22.00 14.15 -18.25
N TRP A 13 23.16 13.94 -17.64
CA TRP A 13 24.07 14.99 -17.24
C TRP A 13 25.53 14.52 -17.24
N GLY A 14 26.42 15.52 -17.26
CA GLY A 14 27.85 15.28 -17.35
C GLY A 14 28.27 14.72 -18.71
N ASP A 15 29.58 14.67 -18.93
CA ASP A 15 30.15 14.19 -20.19
C ASP A 15 30.32 12.65 -20.22
N ASP A 16 30.20 11.99 -19.06
CA ASP A 16 30.63 10.60 -18.83
C ASP A 16 29.48 9.61 -18.48
N GLN A 17 28.24 9.90 -18.90
CA GLN A 17 27.05 9.01 -18.80
C GLN A 17 26.23 9.11 -17.50
N GLY A 18 26.29 10.24 -16.79
CA GLY A 18 25.37 10.52 -15.69
C GLY A 18 23.94 10.54 -16.21
N ARG A 19 23.04 9.77 -15.57
CA ARG A 19 21.67 9.66 -16.05
C ARG A 19 20.71 9.13 -15.00
N THR A 20 19.46 9.54 -15.12
CA THR A 20 18.34 8.94 -14.41
C THR A 20 17.49 8.17 -15.42
N GLU A 21 17.11 6.96 -15.04
CA GLU A 21 16.30 6.06 -15.85
C GLU A 21 15.09 5.57 -15.06
N VAL A 22 13.96 5.42 -15.72
CA VAL A 22 12.87 4.56 -15.24
C VAL A 22 13.10 3.16 -15.80
N GLN A 23 13.07 2.15 -14.95
CA GLN A 23 13.40 0.77 -15.30
C GLN A 23 12.30 -0.18 -14.86
N VAL A 24 11.97 -1.16 -15.71
CA VAL A 24 11.23 -2.36 -15.33
C VAL A 24 12.24 -3.42 -14.92
N SER A 25 12.14 -3.91 -13.68
CA SER A 25 13.08 -4.91 -13.18
C SER A 25 12.39 -5.98 -12.35
N ARG A 26 12.91 -7.21 -12.40
CA ARG A 26 12.46 -8.29 -11.51
C ARG A 26 12.96 -8.03 -10.09
N ASN A 27 12.05 -7.94 -9.14
CA ASN A 27 12.37 -7.96 -7.72
C ASN A 27 12.35 -9.41 -7.23
N SER A 28 13.53 -10.04 -7.16
CA SER A 28 13.67 -11.44 -6.74
C SER A 28 13.17 -11.71 -5.31
N ASN A 29 13.10 -10.69 -4.45
CA ASN A 29 12.62 -10.85 -3.07
C ASN A 29 11.09 -10.86 -2.97
N ARG A 30 10.42 -10.23 -3.93
CA ARG A 30 8.95 -10.11 -3.98
C ARG A 30 8.32 -10.90 -5.13
N ASP A 31 9.17 -11.62 -5.86
CA ASP A 31 8.87 -12.39 -7.05
C ASP A 31 7.89 -11.69 -8.00
N ARG A 32 8.22 -10.44 -8.33
CA ARG A 32 7.38 -9.60 -9.19
C ARG A 32 8.21 -8.58 -9.96
N TYR A 33 7.72 -8.18 -11.12
CA TYR A 33 8.27 -7.06 -11.87
C TYR A 33 7.76 -5.74 -11.30
N GLU A 34 8.69 -4.82 -11.06
CA GLU A 34 8.42 -3.48 -10.52
C GLU A 34 9.01 -2.43 -11.45
N VAL A 35 8.32 -1.28 -11.53
CA VAL A 35 8.86 -0.07 -12.16
C VAL A 35 9.56 0.75 -11.08
N ARG A 36 10.81 1.14 -11.33
CA ARG A 36 11.61 1.93 -10.38
C ARG A 36 12.34 3.07 -11.09
N LEU A 37 12.65 4.10 -10.33
CA LEU A 37 13.57 5.16 -10.74
C LEU A 37 14.99 4.77 -10.31
N ALA A 38 15.95 4.86 -11.23
CA ALA A 38 17.34 4.48 -11.05
C ALA A 38 18.23 5.66 -11.43
N CYS A 39 19.22 5.96 -10.60
CA CYS A 39 20.17 7.04 -10.84
C CYS A 39 21.58 6.49 -11.03
N TYR A 40 22.31 7.01 -12.00
CA TYR A 40 23.70 6.68 -12.28
C TYR A 40 24.54 7.94 -12.16
N GLN A 41 25.67 7.80 -11.46
CA GLN A 41 26.67 8.84 -11.32
C GLN A 41 27.28 9.19 -12.68
N GLU A 42 27.98 10.33 -12.74
CA GLU A 42 28.70 10.76 -13.94
C GLU A 42 29.71 9.74 -14.44
N ASN A 43 30.20 8.81 -13.63
CA ASN A 43 31.10 7.74 -14.06
C ASN A 43 30.36 6.46 -14.52
N GLY A 44 29.05 6.54 -14.75
CA GLY A 44 28.17 5.44 -15.12
C GLY A 44 27.89 4.42 -14.02
N ARG A 45 28.39 4.60 -12.80
CA ARG A 45 28.12 3.70 -11.66
C ARG A 45 26.73 3.96 -11.08
N PHE A 46 26.07 2.88 -10.65
CA PHE A 46 24.78 2.97 -9.97
C PHE A 46 24.91 3.73 -8.64
N ALA A 47 24.02 4.70 -8.43
CA ALA A 47 23.93 5.44 -7.19
C ALA A 47 23.11 4.67 -6.14
N ASN A 48 23.64 4.55 -4.93
CA ASN A 48 22.94 3.92 -3.79
C ASN A 48 22.08 4.92 -2.98
N PHE A 49 21.99 6.17 -3.42
CA PHE A 49 21.14 7.18 -2.80
C PHE A 49 19.76 7.22 -3.48
N ALA A 50 18.77 7.83 -2.81
CA ALA A 50 17.44 7.98 -3.38
C ALA A 50 17.50 8.76 -4.71
N PRO A 51 16.89 8.28 -5.80
CA PRO A 51 16.98 8.96 -7.08
C PRO A 51 16.38 10.37 -6.99
N HIS A 52 17.16 11.36 -7.38
CA HIS A 52 16.74 12.75 -7.49
C HIS A 52 16.52 13.07 -8.96
N VAL A 53 15.44 13.78 -9.25
CA VAL A 53 15.14 14.34 -10.59
C VAL A 53 14.92 15.83 -10.45
N ALA A 54 15.30 16.58 -11.48
CA ALA A 54 14.98 17.99 -11.54
C ALA A 54 13.45 18.21 -11.52
N ALA A 55 13.00 19.18 -10.74
CA ALA A 55 11.57 19.49 -10.58
C ALA A 55 11.03 20.39 -11.70
N ASP A 56 11.76 20.54 -12.81
CA ASP A 56 11.28 21.29 -13.97
C ASP A 56 10.21 20.51 -14.73
N GLU A 57 9.29 21.23 -15.37
CA GLU A 57 8.11 20.67 -16.03
C GLU A 57 8.47 19.61 -17.07
N LYS A 58 9.56 19.82 -17.82
CA LYS A 58 10.00 18.90 -18.87
C LYS A 58 10.48 17.59 -18.28
N THR A 59 11.34 17.63 -17.26
CA THR A 59 11.85 16.43 -16.60
C THR A 59 10.73 15.66 -15.91
N MET A 60 9.83 16.35 -15.21
CA MET A 60 8.68 15.72 -14.55
C MET A 60 7.71 15.08 -15.57
N GLN A 61 7.50 15.72 -16.72
CA GLN A 61 6.71 15.15 -17.81
C GLN A 61 7.38 13.88 -18.36
N CYS A 62 8.69 13.89 -18.63
CA CYS A 62 9.42 12.72 -19.10
C CYS A 62 9.36 11.56 -18.10
N VAL A 63 9.45 11.84 -16.80
CA VAL A 63 9.26 10.82 -15.75
C VAL A 63 7.87 10.23 -15.81
N ARG A 64 6.81 11.06 -15.83
CA ARG A 64 5.43 10.60 -15.90
C ARG A 64 5.18 9.73 -17.13
N GLU A 65 5.57 10.20 -18.31
CA GLU A 65 5.42 9.46 -19.58
C GLU A 65 6.17 8.12 -19.52
N ALA A 66 7.38 8.10 -18.98
CA ALA A 66 8.14 6.86 -18.82
C ALA A 66 7.45 5.87 -17.86
N PHE A 67 6.82 6.33 -16.78
CA PHE A 67 6.03 5.45 -15.91
C PHE A 67 4.75 4.95 -16.59
N GLU A 68 4.04 5.81 -17.31
CA GLU A 68 2.84 5.44 -18.08
C GLU A 68 3.16 4.41 -19.17
N GLU A 69 4.30 4.51 -19.84
CA GLU A 69 4.76 3.55 -20.84
C GLU A 69 5.22 2.21 -20.23
N LEU A 70 5.92 2.25 -19.09
CA LEU A 70 6.58 1.06 -18.54
C LEU A 70 5.73 0.29 -17.52
N ALA A 71 4.73 0.92 -16.89
CA ALA A 71 3.81 0.22 -16.00
C ALA A 71 3.05 -0.92 -16.69
N PRO A 72 2.51 -0.75 -17.92
CA PRO A 72 1.92 -1.86 -18.67
C PRO A 72 2.91 -3.00 -18.95
N VAL A 73 4.17 -2.69 -19.25
CA VAL A 73 5.21 -3.70 -19.51
C VAL A 73 5.48 -4.54 -18.26
N ALA A 74 5.59 -3.91 -17.09
CA ALA A 74 5.74 -4.62 -15.82
C ALA A 74 4.51 -5.48 -15.51
N ARG A 75 3.29 -4.96 -15.77
CA ARG A 75 2.04 -5.70 -15.58
C ARG A 75 1.97 -6.94 -16.47
N GLU A 76 2.24 -6.77 -17.77
CA GLU A 76 2.22 -7.87 -18.73
C GLU A 76 3.28 -8.94 -18.40
N ALA A 77 4.47 -8.51 -17.97
CA ALA A 77 5.51 -9.44 -17.53
C ALA A 77 5.07 -10.27 -16.30
N ASN A 78 4.43 -9.63 -15.32
CA ASN A 78 3.85 -10.32 -14.16
C ASN A 78 2.73 -11.28 -14.57
N GLU A 79 1.82 -10.86 -15.45
CA GLU A 79 0.72 -11.71 -15.94
C GLU A 79 1.25 -12.92 -16.71
N ARG A 80 2.26 -12.72 -17.56
CA ARG A 80 2.90 -13.80 -18.33
C ARG A 80 3.59 -14.83 -17.42
N GLU A 81 4.29 -14.37 -16.39
CA GLU A 81 4.95 -15.27 -15.43
C GLU A 81 3.91 -16.07 -14.63
N LYS A 82 2.85 -15.42 -14.12
CA LYS A 82 1.74 -16.12 -13.47
C LYS A 82 1.08 -17.16 -14.37
N LEU A 83 0.88 -16.85 -15.65
CA LEU A 83 0.31 -17.78 -16.62
C LEU A 83 1.25 -18.97 -16.90
N ALA A 84 2.56 -18.74 -16.93
CA ALA A 84 3.56 -19.79 -17.07
C ALA A 84 3.53 -20.74 -15.86
N ASP A 85 3.49 -20.18 -14.64
CA ASP A 85 3.39 -20.96 -13.41
C ASP A 85 2.10 -21.79 -13.36
N ILE A 86 0.97 -21.21 -13.80
CA ILE A 86 -0.31 -21.91 -13.91
C ILE A 86 -0.21 -23.04 -14.95
N SER A 87 0.42 -22.81 -16.10
CA SER A 87 0.59 -23.83 -17.13
C SER A 87 1.43 -25.00 -16.63
N GLU A 88 2.50 -24.73 -15.89
CA GLU A 88 3.35 -25.74 -15.28
C GLU A 88 2.57 -26.54 -14.21
N LEU A 89 1.80 -25.85 -13.36
CA LEU A 89 0.89 -26.48 -12.40
C LEU A 89 -0.17 -27.36 -13.07
N VAL A 90 -0.73 -26.95 -14.20
CA VAL A 90 -1.70 -27.72 -15.00
C VAL A 90 -1.07 -28.99 -15.55
N ASP A 91 0.16 -28.91 -16.04
CA ASP A 91 0.91 -30.05 -16.56
C ASP A 91 1.31 -31.04 -15.44
N GLU A 92 1.60 -30.55 -14.23
CA GLU A 92 1.97 -31.39 -13.08
C GLU A 92 0.78 -32.04 -12.36
N LEU A 93 -0.33 -31.32 -12.15
CA LEU A 93 -1.49 -31.79 -11.39
C LEU A 93 -2.57 -32.45 -12.26
N GLY A 94 -2.50 -32.25 -13.57
CA GLY A 94 -3.56 -32.61 -14.51
C GLY A 94 -4.67 -31.55 -14.57
N HIS A 95 -5.18 -31.32 -15.77
CA HIS A 95 -6.10 -30.20 -16.10
C HIS A 95 -7.35 -30.11 -15.20
N GLU A 96 -7.96 -31.24 -14.84
CA GLU A 96 -9.15 -31.25 -13.99
C GLU A 96 -8.85 -30.77 -12.55
N ARG A 97 -7.71 -31.17 -11.98
CA ARG A 97 -7.31 -30.80 -10.61
C ARG A 97 -6.86 -29.35 -10.53
N ALA A 98 -6.16 -28.87 -11.55
CA ALA A 98 -5.75 -27.46 -11.63
C ALA A 98 -6.95 -26.52 -11.84
N MET A 99 -7.95 -26.91 -12.65
CA MET A 99 -9.21 -26.17 -12.77
C MET A 99 -10.01 -26.16 -11.46
N GLU A 100 -10.01 -27.27 -10.69
CA GLU A 100 -10.64 -27.34 -9.37
C GLU A 100 -9.98 -26.36 -8.38
N VAL A 101 -8.65 -26.29 -8.34
CA VAL A 101 -7.90 -25.32 -7.51
C VAL A 101 -8.14 -23.88 -7.96
N LEU A 102 -8.04 -23.59 -9.26
CA LEU A 102 -8.28 -22.24 -9.80
C LEU A 102 -9.72 -21.77 -9.57
N SER A 103 -10.71 -22.65 -9.73
CA SER A 103 -12.11 -22.32 -9.44
C SER A 103 -12.34 -22.05 -7.95
N SER A 104 -11.74 -22.86 -7.07
CA SER A 104 -11.81 -22.66 -5.62
C SER A 104 -11.10 -21.38 -5.17
N THR A 105 -10.01 -21.00 -5.85
CA THR A 105 -9.28 -19.75 -5.59
C THR A 105 -10.07 -18.56 -6.12
N ARG A 106 -10.71 -18.68 -7.28
CA ARG A 106 -11.60 -17.66 -7.87
C ARG A 106 -12.88 -17.48 -7.06
N ASP A 107 -13.39 -18.51 -6.41
CA ASP A 107 -14.49 -18.40 -5.44
C ASP A 107 -14.04 -17.75 -4.12
N LEU A 108 -12.76 -17.92 -3.74
CA LEU A 108 -12.13 -17.17 -2.65
C LEU A 108 -11.94 -15.70 -3.01
N GLU A 109 -11.40 -15.42 -4.20
CA GLU A 109 -11.23 -14.06 -4.71
C GLU A 109 -12.59 -13.40 -4.94
N ALA A 110 -13.60 -14.06 -5.48
CA ALA A 110 -14.96 -13.51 -5.60
C ALA A 110 -15.69 -13.36 -4.25
N ASN A 111 -15.23 -14.01 -3.18
CA ASN A 111 -15.65 -13.72 -1.81
C ASN A 111 -14.87 -12.54 -1.21
N ILE A 112 -13.66 -12.25 -1.69
CA ILE A 112 -12.84 -11.09 -1.31
C ILE A 112 -13.25 -9.84 -2.14
N ASP A 113 -13.65 -10.01 -3.40
CA ASP A 113 -14.08 -9.01 -4.39
C ASP A 113 -15.58 -8.67 -4.24
N ARG A 114 -16.33 -9.48 -3.46
CA ARG A 114 -17.61 -9.06 -2.87
C ARG A 114 -17.45 -8.11 -1.68
N HIS A 115 -16.22 -7.71 -1.36
CA HIS A 115 -15.88 -6.69 -0.39
C HIS A 115 -15.23 -5.45 -1.03
N ASP A 116 -15.39 -5.28 -2.35
CA ASP A 116 -14.94 -4.10 -3.12
C ASP A 116 -16.07 -3.07 -3.30
N ASP A 117 -16.76 -2.74 -2.21
CA ASP A 117 -17.46 -1.45 -2.04
C ASP A 117 -16.41 -0.36 -1.69
N ALA A 118 -15.44 -0.17 -2.57
CA ALA A 118 -14.33 0.77 -2.40
C ALA A 118 -14.76 2.26 -2.47
N GLU A 119 -16.06 2.55 -2.64
CA GLU A 119 -16.62 3.90 -2.46
C GLU A 119 -17.08 4.19 -1.02
N ASP A 120 -17.13 3.21 -0.11
CA ASP A 120 -17.69 3.36 1.26
C ASP A 120 -16.64 3.28 2.40
N LEU A 121 -15.38 2.91 2.08
CA LEU A 121 -14.29 2.81 3.06
C LEU A 121 -13.87 4.18 3.62
N GLY A 122 -13.96 5.24 2.81
CA GLY A 122 -13.72 6.62 3.26
C GLY A 122 -14.81 7.09 4.23
N ASP A 123 -16.08 6.86 3.88
CA ASP A 123 -17.22 7.25 4.72
C ASP A 123 -17.24 6.48 6.05
N THR A 124 -16.88 5.19 6.04
CA THR A 124 -16.80 4.38 7.25
C THR A 124 -15.66 4.83 8.16
N GLN A 125 -14.47 5.14 7.61
CA GLN A 125 -13.37 5.67 8.41
C GLN A 125 -13.69 7.06 8.99
N VAL A 126 -14.43 7.91 8.27
CA VAL A 126 -14.92 9.19 8.80
C VAL A 126 -15.90 8.97 9.95
N LYS A 127 -16.88 8.06 9.79
CA LYS A 127 -17.83 7.71 10.86
C LYS A 127 -17.14 7.11 12.09
N VAL A 128 -16.07 6.33 11.90
CA VAL A 128 -15.24 5.82 13.01
C VAL A 128 -14.57 6.98 13.75
N MET A 129 -14.03 7.97 13.04
CA MET A 129 -13.44 9.15 13.68
C MET A 129 -14.48 10.01 14.41
N GLU A 130 -15.68 10.18 13.84
CA GLU A 130 -16.80 10.88 14.49
C GLU A 130 -17.25 10.15 15.76
N ALA A 131 -17.40 8.82 15.70
CA ALA A 131 -17.78 8.00 16.84
C ALA A 131 -16.75 8.07 17.98
N ILE A 132 -15.45 8.08 17.67
CA ILE A 132 -14.39 8.30 18.69
C ILE A 132 -14.48 9.71 19.29
N ALA A 133 -14.76 10.73 18.49
CA ALA A 133 -14.97 12.09 18.98
C ALA A 133 -16.22 12.19 19.90
N GLU A 134 -17.20 11.30 19.71
CA GLU A 134 -18.38 11.14 20.57
C GLU A 134 -18.15 10.20 21.77
N GLY A 135 -16.95 9.61 21.91
CA GLY A 135 -16.54 8.80 23.05
C GLY A 135 -16.66 7.29 22.86
N VAL A 136 -16.94 6.81 21.64
CA VAL A 136 -16.97 5.39 21.29
C VAL A 136 -15.57 4.92 20.94
N ASN A 137 -14.90 4.23 21.88
CA ASN A 137 -13.45 4.09 21.82
C ASN A 137 -12.93 2.66 21.66
N ASP A 138 -13.80 1.64 21.75
CA ASP A 138 -13.40 0.24 21.55
C ASP A 138 -14.11 -0.42 20.35
N SER A 139 -13.54 -1.53 19.86
CA SER A 139 -14.03 -2.19 18.65
C SER A 139 -15.44 -2.76 18.75
N LYS A 140 -15.90 -3.10 19.96
CA LYS A 140 -17.22 -3.67 20.19
C LYS A 140 -18.27 -2.56 20.19
N GLU A 141 -18.06 -1.49 20.95
CA GLU A 141 -18.96 -0.34 20.96
C GLU A 141 -19.03 0.32 19.58
N MET A 142 -17.90 0.36 18.86
CA MET A 142 -17.83 0.86 17.48
C MET A 142 -18.65 0.02 16.50
N GLY A 143 -18.62 -1.31 16.65
CA GLY A 143 -19.44 -2.22 15.85
C GLY A 143 -20.93 -1.97 16.07
N ASP A 144 -21.34 -1.82 17.34
CA ASP A 144 -22.73 -1.53 17.69
C ASP A 144 -23.18 -0.14 17.20
N ALA A 145 -22.32 0.88 17.30
CA ALA A 145 -22.65 2.26 16.91
C ALA A 145 -22.80 2.44 15.39
N LEU A 146 -21.99 1.73 14.60
CA LEU A 146 -21.96 1.86 13.13
C LEU A 146 -22.74 0.76 12.40
N GLU A 147 -23.41 -0.13 13.14
CA GLU A 147 -24.09 -1.32 12.60
C GLU A 147 -23.16 -2.21 11.74
N ILE A 148 -21.87 -2.29 12.11
CA ILE A 148 -20.85 -3.11 11.45
C ILE A 148 -20.37 -4.23 12.37
N THR A 149 -19.65 -5.22 11.81
CA THR A 149 -19.07 -6.29 12.65
C THR A 149 -17.92 -5.74 13.52
N GLU A 150 -17.73 -6.31 14.70
CA GLU A 150 -16.58 -6.00 15.58
C GLU A 150 -15.24 -6.21 14.86
N GLU A 151 -15.16 -7.20 13.97
CA GLU A 151 -13.96 -7.45 13.15
C GLU A 151 -13.68 -6.30 12.17
N THR A 152 -14.72 -5.79 11.51
CA THR A 152 -14.63 -4.63 10.62
C THR A 152 -14.25 -3.37 11.39
N ALA A 153 -14.88 -3.12 12.54
CA ALA A 153 -14.52 -1.99 13.41
C ALA A 153 -13.06 -2.07 13.86
N ARG A 154 -12.59 -3.25 14.28
CA ARG A 154 -11.20 -3.47 14.68
C ARG A 154 -10.20 -3.24 13.54
N LYS A 155 -10.58 -3.60 12.31
CA LYS A 155 -9.76 -3.34 11.12
C LYS A 155 -9.59 -1.83 10.91
N HIS A 156 -10.67 -1.06 10.92
CA HIS A 156 -10.60 0.39 10.72
C HIS A 156 -9.87 1.14 11.83
N LEU A 157 -10.10 0.78 13.10
CA LEU A 157 -9.37 1.35 14.23
C LEU A 157 -7.85 1.11 14.10
N ARG A 158 -7.46 -0.08 13.64
CA ARG A 158 -6.04 -0.40 13.40
C ARG A 158 -5.46 0.42 12.24
N GLU A 159 -6.17 0.51 11.12
CA GLU A 159 -5.73 1.29 9.95
C GLU A 159 -5.51 2.76 10.32
N LEU A 160 -6.45 3.38 11.06
CA LEU A 160 -6.35 4.77 11.50
C LEU A 160 -5.23 4.98 12.52
N TRP A 161 -4.98 4.01 13.41
CA TRP A 161 -3.84 4.03 14.33
C TRP A 161 -2.50 3.89 13.60
N GLU A 162 -2.37 2.95 12.66
CA GLU A 162 -1.16 2.78 11.85
C GLU A 162 -0.87 4.01 10.96
N ALA A 163 -1.92 4.70 10.52
CA ALA A 163 -1.82 5.96 9.79
C ALA A 163 -1.55 7.19 10.68
N GLY A 164 -1.57 7.03 12.02
CA GLY A 164 -1.27 8.08 12.98
C GLY A 164 -2.42 9.04 13.31
N TYR A 165 -3.66 8.72 12.90
CA TYR A 165 -4.84 9.51 13.25
C TYR A 165 -5.39 9.19 14.64
N LEU A 166 -5.10 8.00 15.16
CA LEU A 166 -5.49 7.55 16.48
C LEU A 166 -4.28 7.22 17.33
N THR A 167 -4.44 7.34 18.64
CA THR A 167 -3.53 6.79 19.64
C THR A 167 -4.25 5.72 20.47
N ARG A 168 -3.51 4.76 21.00
CA ARG A 168 -4.07 3.80 21.97
C ARG A 168 -4.02 4.42 23.36
N VAL A 169 -5.15 4.32 24.06
CA VAL A 169 -5.29 4.81 25.44
C VAL A 169 -4.82 3.76 26.44
N ASP A 170 -4.97 2.48 26.10
CA ASP A 170 -4.55 1.35 26.92
C ASP A 170 -3.90 0.22 26.07
N ASP A 171 -3.17 -0.64 26.76
CA ASP A 171 -2.55 -1.85 26.20
C ASP A 171 -3.34 -3.12 26.54
N GLU A 172 -4.50 -2.98 27.19
CA GLU A 172 -5.37 -4.09 27.55
C GLU A 172 -6.35 -4.42 26.41
N MET A 173 -6.70 -5.69 26.22
CA MET A 173 -7.68 -6.08 25.19
C MET A 173 -9.09 -6.17 25.79
N PRO A 174 -10.13 -5.63 25.11
CA PRO A 174 -10.07 -4.92 23.82
C PRO A 174 -9.43 -3.54 23.94
N TYR A 175 -8.64 -3.16 22.92
CA TYR A 175 -7.91 -1.88 22.92
C TYR A 175 -8.86 -0.70 22.80
N THR A 176 -8.57 0.35 23.55
CA THR A 176 -9.26 1.64 23.51
C THR A 176 -8.45 2.65 22.69
N TYR A 177 -9.12 3.40 21.81
CA TYR A 177 -8.51 4.40 20.91
C TYR A 177 -9.02 5.81 21.20
N ALA A 178 -8.17 6.81 20.96
CA ALA A 178 -8.54 8.22 20.98
C ALA A 178 -7.94 8.95 19.76
N VAL A 179 -8.53 10.08 19.37
CA VAL A 179 -7.98 10.91 18.28
C VAL A 179 -6.60 11.43 18.69
N ALA A 180 -5.62 11.31 17.79
CA ALA A 180 -4.28 11.85 18.02
C ALA A 180 -4.31 13.38 17.94
N ASP A 181 -3.82 14.05 18.98
CA ASP A 181 -3.65 15.51 18.97
C ASP A 181 -2.40 15.86 18.13
N PRO A 182 -2.53 16.68 17.07
CA PRO A 182 -1.40 17.05 16.21
C PRO A 182 -0.35 17.95 16.90
N ASP A 183 -0.68 18.57 18.03
CA ASP A 183 0.23 19.48 18.77
C ASP A 183 0.93 18.82 19.97
N GLU A 184 0.49 17.63 20.41
CA GLU A 184 1.13 16.87 21.49
C GLU A 184 1.96 15.71 20.93
N GLY A 185 3.28 15.83 21.05
CA GLY A 185 4.17 14.70 20.88
C GLY A 185 3.82 13.60 21.90
N SER A 186 3.08 12.59 21.45
CA SER A 186 2.91 11.28 22.11
C SER A 186 2.58 11.32 23.61
N GLU A 187 1.59 12.09 24.04
CA GLU A 187 0.87 11.82 25.29
C GLU A 187 -0.63 11.92 25.02
N ALA A 188 -1.37 10.85 25.31
CA ALA A 188 -2.81 10.80 25.06
C ALA A 188 -3.57 11.53 26.17
N VAL A 189 -4.29 12.60 25.84
CA VAL A 189 -5.24 13.24 26.76
C VAL A 189 -6.56 12.48 26.72
N VAL A 190 -6.84 11.76 27.79
CA VAL A 190 -8.18 11.19 28.05
C VAL A 190 -9.08 12.30 28.56
N THR A 191 -9.99 12.79 27.72
CA THR A 191 -11.09 13.64 28.19
C THR A 191 -12.19 12.73 28.73
N ASP A 192 -12.09 12.37 30.01
CA ASP A 192 -13.24 11.90 30.76
C ASP A 192 -14.16 13.10 31.01
N GLY A 193 -15.47 12.90 30.81
CA GLY A 193 -16.47 13.92 31.00
C GLY A 193 -16.57 14.35 32.46
N GLY A 194 -15.77 15.32 32.88
CA GLY A 194 -15.89 15.93 34.20
C GLY A 194 -14.58 16.46 34.78
N GLU A 195 -14.43 17.78 34.76
CA GLU A 195 -13.44 18.58 35.49
C GLU A 195 -11.96 18.44 35.08
N SER A 196 -11.50 19.42 34.30
CA SER A 196 -10.09 19.71 34.05
C SER A 196 -9.32 19.90 35.35
N LYS A 197 -8.32 19.05 35.59
CA LYS A 197 -7.19 19.38 36.48
C LYS A 197 -5.88 19.10 35.78
N VAL A 198 -5.22 20.19 35.40
CA VAL A 198 -3.81 20.23 34.99
C VAL A 198 -2.95 19.79 36.18
N LYS A 199 -2.05 18.85 35.94
CA LYS A 199 -0.84 18.67 36.74
C LYS A 199 0.37 18.79 35.83
#